data_AF-A0A4Y2HQQ5-F1
#
_entry.id   AF-A0A4Y2HQQ5-F1
#
_cell.length_a   1.000
_cell.length_b   1.000
_cell.length_c   1.000
_cell.angle_alpha   90.00
_cell.angle_beta   90.00
_cell.angle_gamma   90.00
#
_symmetry.space_group_name_H-M   'P 1'
#
loop_
_entity.id
_entity.type
_entity.pdbx_description
1 polymer ?
#
loop_
_entity_poly.entity_id
_entity_poly.type
_entity_poly.pdbx_seq_one_letter_code
_entity_poly.pdbx_strand_id
1 'polypeptide(L)'
;MSMVQDNVFVGQMPKRVIVGCVENDAFHGTFQKSPFEFKHFDMNFIGIYVDGQPIPHNPLELNFDENNYIKGYYSLFSGTDKIGQDQGLFL
;
A
#
# COMPACT_ATOMS: atom_id res chain seq x y z
N MET A 1 -1.53 16.46 1.24
CA MET A 1 -0.88 16.56 -0.09
C MET A 1 -1.19 15.27 -0.83
N SER A 2 -1.69 15.34 -2.06
CA SER A 2 -1.91 14.15 -2.90
C SER A 2 -0.73 14.00 -3.88
N MET A 3 -0.42 12.76 -4.25
CA MET A 3 0.60 12.44 -5.24
C MET A 3 -0.02 11.53 -6.31
N VAL A 4 0.26 11.82 -7.58
CA VAL A 4 -0.10 11.00 -8.72
C VAL A 4 1.16 10.79 -9.53
N GLN A 5 1.54 9.54 -9.74
CA GLN A 5 2.73 9.17 -10.48
C GLN A 5 2.33 8.30 -11.67
N ASP A 6 2.58 8.80 -12.87
CA ASP A 6 2.38 8.03 -14.10
C ASP A 6 3.61 7.18 -14.41
N ASN A 7 3.40 6.10 -15.17
CA ASN A 7 4.46 5.21 -15.65
C ASN A 7 5.38 4.68 -14.53
N VAL A 8 4.80 4.30 -13.38
CA VAL A 8 5.53 3.77 -12.21
C VAL A 8 6.39 2.55 -12.57
N PHE A 9 5.96 1.75 -13.55
CA PHE A 9 6.69 0.59 -14.04
C PHE A 9 6.89 0.70 -15.56
N VAL A 10 8.13 0.44 -16.02
CA VAL A 10 8.47 0.38 -17.44
C VAL A 10 8.70 -1.08 -17.82
N GLY A 11 8.02 -1.55 -18.87
CA GLY A 11 8.16 -2.92 -19.37
C GLY A 11 7.05 -3.84 -18.90
N GLN A 12 7.40 -4.90 -18.16
CA GLN A 12 6.41 -5.90 -17.73
C GLN A 12 5.49 -5.33 -16.65
N MET A 13 4.19 -5.49 -16.85
CA MET A 13 3.18 -5.08 -15.88
C MET A 13 3.23 -6.01 -14.65
N PRO A 14 3.32 -5.45 -13.42
CA PRO A 14 3.32 -6.26 -12.21
C PRO A 14 1.96 -6.93 -12.01
N LYS A 15 1.97 -8.15 -11.47
CA LYS A 15 0.75 -8.87 -11.07
C LYS A 15 0.21 -8.43 -9.70
N ARG A 16 1.04 -7.79 -8.89
CA ARG A 16 0.76 -7.38 -7.51
C ARG A 16 1.54 -6.13 -7.17
N VAL A 17 0.91 -5.20 -6.47
CA VAL A 17 1.55 -3.99 -5.93
C VAL A 17 1.35 -4.00 -4.42
N ILE A 18 2.42 -3.78 -3.67
CA ILE A 18 2.39 -3.61 -2.22
C ILE A 18 2.92 -2.22 -1.92
N VAL A 19 2.19 -1.47 -1.10
CA VAL A 19 2.55 -0.10 -0.73
C VAL A 19 2.83 -0.07 0.76
N GLY A 20 4.07 0.24 1.10
CA GLY A 20 4.52 0.47 2.47
C GLY A 20 4.98 1.92 2.60
N CYS A 21 4.46 2.62 3.60
CA CYS A 21 4.87 4.00 3.88
C CYS A 21 5.78 4.02 5.10
N VAL A 22 6.89 4.75 5.01
CA VAL A 22 7.89 4.90 6.07
C VAL A 22 8.31 6.36 6.19
N GLU A 23 8.88 6.73 7.33
CA GLU A 23 9.43 8.08 7.49
C GLU A 23 10.64 8.28 6.57
N ASN A 24 10.80 9.50 6.05
CA ASN A 24 11.91 9.82 5.13
C ASN A 24 13.29 9.59 5.78
N ASP A 25 13.46 9.99 7.04
CA ASP A 25 14.70 9.76 7.81
C ASP A 25 14.98 8.27 8.03
N ALA A 26 13.93 7.45 8.18
CA ALA A 26 14.04 6.00 8.31
C ALA A 26 14.46 5.36 6.99
N PHE A 27 13.90 5.84 5.86
CA PHE A 27 14.29 5.43 4.52
C PHE A 27 15.75 5.77 4.21
N HIS A 28 16.23 6.95 4.63
CA HIS A 28 17.63 7.35 4.47
C HIS A 28 18.60 6.69 5.46
N GLY A 29 18.10 5.93 6.46
CA GLY A 29 18.93 5.15 7.36
C GLY A 29 19.46 5.89 8.59
N THR A 30 18.67 6.81 9.16
CA THR A 30 19.02 7.46 10.44
C THR A 30 19.13 6.42 11.56
N PHE A 31 20.21 6.43 12.34
CA PHE A 31 20.53 5.37 13.32
C PHE A 31 19.44 5.15 14.38
N GLN A 32 18.64 6.18 14.70
CA GLN A 32 17.55 6.11 15.67
C GLN A 32 16.21 5.63 15.09
N LYS A 33 16.12 5.37 13.78
CA LYS A 33 14.87 5.01 13.08
C LYS A 33 15.04 3.75 12.25
N SER A 34 13.93 3.04 12.01
CA SER A 34 13.93 1.77 11.29
C SER A 34 13.12 1.88 9.98
N PRO A 35 13.65 1.45 8.82
CA PRO A 35 12.90 1.39 7.57
C PRO A 35 11.82 0.29 7.56
N PHE A 36 11.71 -0.50 8.63
CA PHE A 36 10.66 -1.51 8.80
C PHE A 36 9.51 -1.04 9.70
N GLU A 37 9.57 0.20 10.20
CA GLU A 37 8.49 0.82 10.96
C GLU A 37 7.50 1.49 9.99
N PHE A 38 6.56 0.70 9.46
CA PHE A 38 5.53 1.21 8.58
C PHE A 38 4.48 2.02 9.35
N LYS A 39 4.09 3.17 8.79
CA LYS A 39 3.05 4.06 9.35
C LYS A 39 2.02 4.38 8.29
N HIS A 40 0.78 4.66 8.71
CA HIS A 40 -0.29 4.98 7.76
C HIS A 40 -0.23 6.43 7.24
N PHE A 41 0.37 7.36 8.00
CA PHE A 41 0.47 8.80 7.67
C PHE A 41 -0.87 9.42 7.24
N ASP A 42 -1.96 8.98 7.87
CA ASP A 42 -3.34 9.39 7.58
C ASP A 42 -3.70 9.31 6.08
N MET A 43 -3.12 8.32 5.38
CA MET A 43 -3.47 8.04 3.98
C MET A 43 -4.97 7.75 3.88
N ASN A 44 -5.69 8.57 3.13
CA ASN A 44 -7.14 8.47 3.03
C ASN A 44 -7.62 7.82 1.72
N PHE A 45 -6.77 7.76 0.70
CA PHE A 45 -7.13 7.29 -0.63
C PHE A 45 -5.92 6.69 -1.34
N ILE A 46 -6.10 5.53 -1.95
CA ILE A 46 -5.17 4.96 -2.92
C ILE A 46 -5.93 4.35 -4.11
N GLY A 47 -5.58 4.82 -5.30
CA GLY A 47 -6.07 4.30 -6.57
C GLY A 47 -4.90 3.89 -7.45
N ILE A 48 -4.98 2.70 -8.03
CA ILE A 48 -4.01 2.20 -9.02
C ILE A 48 -4.75 2.13 -10.35
N TYR A 49 -4.12 2.60 -11.42
CA TYR A 49 -4.72 2.67 -12.74
C TYR A 49 -3.82 1.96 -13.75
N VAL A 50 -4.43 1.14 -14.61
CA VAL A 50 -3.78 0.51 -15.76
C VAL A 50 -4.49 1.01 -17.00
N ASP A 51 -3.78 1.68 -17.90
CA ASP A 51 -4.32 2.27 -19.13
C ASP A 51 -5.58 3.14 -18.88
N GLY A 52 -5.57 3.88 -17.76
CA GLY A 52 -6.68 4.75 -17.33
C GLY A 52 -7.85 4.03 -16.64
N GLN A 53 -7.82 2.70 -16.53
CA GLN A 53 -8.83 1.92 -15.81
C GLN A 53 -8.41 1.66 -14.36
N PRO A 54 -9.26 1.93 -13.36
CA PRO A 54 -8.93 1.67 -11.96
C PRO A 54 -8.87 0.17 -11.67
N ILE A 55 -7.82 -0.27 -10.97
CA ILE A 55 -7.63 -1.64 -10.48
C ILE A 55 -7.27 -1.59 -9.00
N PRO A 56 -8.08 -2.19 -8.09
CA PRO A 56 -9.42 -2.73 -8.33
C PRO A 56 -10.44 -1.63 -8.72
N HIS A 57 -11.60 -2.04 -9.24
CA HIS A 57 -12.63 -1.15 -9.82
C HIS A 57 -13.04 0.02 -8.91
N ASN A 58 -12.94 -0.17 -7.59
CA ASN A 58 -13.08 0.88 -6.60
C ASN A 58 -11.73 1.12 -5.93
N PRO A 59 -11.22 2.37 -5.93
CA PRO A 59 -10.07 2.75 -5.12
C PRO A 59 -10.27 2.40 -3.64
N LEU A 60 -9.17 2.25 -2.90
CA LEU A 60 -9.25 2.05 -1.46
C LEU A 60 -9.35 3.40 -0.77
N GLU A 61 -10.49 3.63 -0.15
CA GLU A 61 -10.72 4.74 0.78
C GLU A 61 -10.51 4.26 2.20
N LEU A 62 -9.73 5.03 2.96
CA LEU A 62 -9.33 4.71 4.33
C LEU A 62 -9.64 5.91 5.23
N ASN A 63 -10.11 5.65 6.44
CA ASN A 63 -10.23 6.65 7.49
C ASN A 63 -9.77 6.03 8.81
N PHE A 64 -8.64 6.47 9.33
CA PHE A 64 -8.06 5.93 10.56
C PHE A 64 -8.75 6.48 11.81
N ASP A 65 -9.30 7.69 11.77
CA ASP A 65 -10.06 8.29 12.87
C ASP A 65 -11.42 7.61 13.07
N GLU A 66 -12.09 7.24 11.98
CA GLU A 66 -13.39 6.54 12.00
C GLU A 66 -13.27 5.01 12.04
N ASN A 67 -12.04 4.47 12.20
CA ASN A 67 -11.74 3.04 12.16
C ASN A 67 -12.15 2.32 10.85
N ASN A 68 -12.21 3.05 9.73
CA ASN A 68 -12.52 2.52 8.41
C ASN A 68 -11.24 2.22 7.61
N TYR A 69 -10.51 1.19 8.01
CA TYR A 69 -9.27 0.74 7.33
C TYR A 69 -9.26 -0.76 7.01
N ILE A 70 -10.32 -1.48 7.37
CA ILE A 70 -10.39 -2.94 7.23
C ILE A 70 -10.30 -3.41 5.78
N LYS A 71 -10.79 -2.59 4.83
CA LYS A 71 -10.66 -2.88 3.38
C LYS A 71 -9.19 -2.89 2.93
N GLY A 72 -8.39 -1.94 3.44
CA GLY A 72 -6.95 -1.91 3.18
C GLY A 72 -6.26 -3.15 3.74
N TYR A 73 -6.54 -3.50 5.01
CA TYR A 73 -6.02 -4.73 5.62
C TYR A 73 -6.42 -5.98 4.82
N TYR A 74 -7.70 -6.12 4.47
CA TYR A 74 -8.20 -7.25 3.69
C TYR A 74 -7.52 -7.36 2.31
N SER A 75 -7.28 -6.23 1.63
CA SER A 75 -6.61 -6.19 0.33
C SER A 75 -5.17 -6.73 0.37
N LEU A 76 -4.47 -6.58 1.50
CA LEU A 76 -3.11 -7.08 1.67
C LEU A 76 -3.08 -8.61 1.73
N PHE A 77 -4.00 -9.23 2.46
CA PHE A 77 -4.09 -10.70 2.56
C PHE A 77 -4.72 -11.31 1.32
N SER A 78 -5.73 -10.67 0.72
CA SER A 78 -6.35 -11.15 -0.52
C SER A 78 -5.37 -11.07 -1.68
N GLY A 79 -4.62 -9.97 -1.78
CA GLY A 79 -3.62 -9.77 -2.82
C GLY A 79 -2.47 -10.76 -2.72
N THR A 80 -2.12 -11.23 -1.52
CA THR A 80 -1.01 -12.16 -1.27
C THR A 80 -1.40 -13.63 -1.20
N ASP A 81 -2.68 -13.96 -1.42
CA ASP A 81 -3.23 -15.30 -1.28
C ASP A 81 -3.03 -15.91 0.13
N LYS A 82 -2.95 -15.05 1.15
CA LYS A 82 -2.72 -15.40 2.55
C LYS A 82 -3.96 -15.31 3.43
N ILE A 83 -5.13 -15.02 2.86
CA ILE A 83 -6.38 -15.03 3.64
C ILE A 83 -6.59 -16.42 4.27
N GLY A 84 -6.80 -16.43 5.59
CA GLY A 84 -7.13 -17.64 6.34
C GLY A 84 -5.96 -18.61 6.54
N GLN A 85 -4.74 -18.23 6.16
CA GLN A 85 -3.53 -19.00 6.46
C GLN A 85 -2.92 -18.50 7.77
N ASP A 86 -2.51 -19.42 8.64
CA ASP A 86 -1.70 -19.12 9.83
C ASP A 86 -0.23 -18.94 9.43
N GLN A 87 0.02 -17.97 8.56
CA GLN A 87 1.34 -17.64 8.04
C GLN A 87 1.50 -16.13 7.89
N GLY A 88 2.72 -15.65 8.12
CA GLY A 88 3.07 -14.25 7.88
C GLY A 88 3.02 -13.87 6.40
N LEU A 89 3.05 -12.56 6.16
CA LEU A 89 3.21 -12.00 4.82
C LEU A 89 4.69 -12.11 4.42
N PHE A 90 4.99 -13.05 3.52
CA PHE A 90 6.30 -13.12 2.85
C PHE A 90 6.22 -12.27 1.58
N LEU A 91 6.79 -11.06 1.65
CA LEU A 91 6.86 -10.10 0.55
C LEU A 91 8.14 -10.26 -0.26
#